data_AF-A0A7C7QE25-F1
#
_entry.id   AF-A0A7C7QE25-F1
#
_cell.length_a   1.000
_cell.length_b   1.000
_cell.length_c   1.000
_cell.angle_alpha   90.00
_cell.angle_beta   90.00
_cell.angle_gamma   90.00
#
_symmetry.space_group_name_H-M   'P 1'
#
loop_
_entity.id
_entity.type
_entity.pdbx_description
1 polymer ?
#
loop_
_entity_poly.entity_id
_entity_poly.type
_entity_poly.pdbx_seq_one_letter_code
_entity_poly.pdbx_strand_id
1 'polypeptide(L)'
;AAMRQRPDYIIVGEVRGEEAFTLFQAVSTGHAGLSSIHADSVSSVVSRLTSEPMNIPRTMLTSLDYILLQAKLNKGEQIVRRVLEVVEITGFDARTNELLTNPVYTYDYRSDSHAYMGRSYRLENIAKSFGMSMDEVQAELENRRLVLDWMAKNNIRKYRDVAQVVRNYYQKPDEVLRKVKLEMM
;
A
#
# COMPACT_ATOMS: atom_id res chain seq x y z
N ALA A 1 1.44 -15.24 20.33
CA ALA A 1 1.13 -16.59 19.84
C ALA A 1 1.32 -16.73 18.33
N ALA A 2 0.68 -15.88 17.51
CA ALA A 2 0.76 -15.93 16.04
C ALA A 2 2.20 -15.83 15.48
N MET A 3 3.07 -14.99 16.05
CA MET A 3 4.47 -14.83 15.60
C MET A 3 5.32 -16.11 15.66
N ARG A 4 4.92 -17.09 16.49
CA ARG A 4 5.62 -18.37 16.60
C ARG A 4 5.22 -19.36 15.51
N GLN A 5 4.24 -19.02 14.68
CA GLN A 5 3.76 -19.85 13.56
C GLN A 5 4.44 -19.54 12.23
N ARG A 6 5.40 -18.60 12.19
CA ARG A 6 6.08 -18.11 10.97
C ARG A 6 5.09 -17.72 9.86
N PRO A 7 4.10 -16.85 10.13
CA PRO A 7 3.17 -16.42 9.10
C PRO A 7 3.88 -15.55 8.05
N ASP A 8 3.49 -15.65 6.78
CA ASP A 8 4.01 -14.72 5.75
C ASP A 8 3.39 -13.32 5.90
N TYR A 9 2.10 -13.26 6.28
CA TYR A 9 1.33 -12.03 6.45
C TYR A 9 0.61 -11.99 7.80
N ILE A 10 0.59 -10.80 8.39
CA ILE A 10 -0.09 -10.50 9.64
C ILE A 10 -1.01 -9.32 9.43
N ILE A 11 -2.31 -9.56 9.60
CA ILE A 11 -3.35 -8.55 9.41
C ILE A 11 -3.98 -8.27 10.77
N VAL A 12 -3.77 -7.07 11.28
CA VAL A 12 -4.44 -6.57 12.48
C VAL A 12 -5.50 -5.59 12.01
N GLY A 13 -6.78 -5.84 12.30
CA GLY A 13 -7.88 -5.02 11.77
C GLY A 13 -7.67 -3.52 11.99
N GLU A 14 -7.50 -3.11 13.24
CA GLU A 14 -7.17 -1.74 13.61
C GLU A 14 -6.24 -1.75 14.83
N VAL A 15 -5.17 -0.95 14.79
CA VAL A 15 -4.32 -0.71 15.96
C VAL A 15 -4.83 0.49 16.77
N ARG A 16 -5.05 0.25 18.06
CA ARG A 16 -5.60 1.17 19.05
C ARG A 16 -4.78 1.24 20.35
N GLY A 17 -3.87 0.30 20.61
CA GLY A 17 -3.02 0.28 21.80
C GLY A 17 -1.78 -0.60 21.68
N GLU A 18 -1.40 -1.28 22.78
CA GLU A 18 -0.13 -1.99 22.93
C GLU A 18 0.10 -3.09 21.87
N GLU A 19 -0.95 -3.61 21.25
CA GLU A 19 -0.83 -4.56 20.15
C GLU A 19 -0.08 -3.99 18.94
N ALA A 20 -0.08 -2.66 18.77
CA ALA A 20 0.74 -1.97 17.78
C ALA A 20 2.23 -2.33 17.96
N PHE A 21 2.74 -2.36 19.18
CA PHE A 21 4.15 -2.67 19.43
C PHE A 21 4.48 -4.11 19.04
N THR A 22 3.54 -5.04 19.27
CA THR A 22 3.68 -6.43 18.84
C THR A 22 3.68 -6.55 17.31
N LEU A 23 2.83 -5.79 16.62
CA LEU A 23 2.80 -5.75 15.16
C LEU A 23 4.13 -5.21 14.60
N PHE A 24 4.63 -4.08 15.13
CA PHE A 24 5.89 -3.48 14.68
C PHE A 24 7.11 -4.36 14.94
N GLN A 25 7.14 -5.12 16.04
CA GLN A 25 8.16 -6.14 16.26
C GLN A 25 8.11 -7.26 15.22
N ALA A 26 6.91 -7.69 14.83
CA ALA A 26 6.74 -8.72 13.81
C ALA A 26 7.26 -8.27 12.45
N VAL A 27 6.92 -7.04 12.07
CA VAL A 27 7.41 -6.42 10.83
C VAL A 27 8.93 -6.29 10.86
N SER A 28 9.48 -5.83 11.97
CA SER A 28 10.93 -5.72 12.16
C SER A 28 11.67 -7.07 12.12
N THR A 29 10.97 -8.19 12.32
CA THR A 29 11.52 -9.55 12.25
C THR A 29 11.22 -10.26 10.93
N GLY A 30 10.73 -9.53 9.92
CA GLY A 30 10.59 -10.01 8.54
C GLY A 30 9.20 -10.50 8.14
N HIS A 31 8.16 -10.24 8.96
CA HIS A 31 6.78 -10.59 8.62
C HIS A 31 6.11 -9.43 7.88
N ALA A 32 5.33 -9.69 6.83
CA ALA A 32 4.55 -8.63 6.20
C ALA A 32 3.38 -8.23 7.11
N GLY A 33 3.25 -6.93 7.43
CA GLY A 33 2.23 -6.40 8.34
C GLY A 33 1.23 -5.49 7.63
N LEU A 34 -0.05 -5.64 7.93
CA LEU A 34 -1.13 -4.77 7.46
C LEU A 34 -2.04 -4.40 8.63
N SER A 35 -2.35 -3.10 8.78
CA SER A 35 -3.33 -2.64 9.74
C SER A 35 -3.99 -1.33 9.32
N SER A 36 -5.10 -0.99 9.99
CA SER A 36 -5.70 0.33 9.91
C SER A 36 -5.45 1.11 11.21
N ILE A 37 -5.48 2.43 11.10
CA ILE A 37 -5.40 3.36 12.22
C ILE A 37 -6.27 4.57 11.90
N HIS A 38 -6.94 5.11 12.91
CA HIS A 38 -7.74 6.32 12.73
C HIS A 38 -6.85 7.58 12.77
N ALA A 39 -6.60 8.18 11.60
CA ALA A 39 -5.85 9.43 11.45
C ALA A 39 -6.26 10.15 10.15
N ASP A 40 -6.04 11.47 10.11
CA ASP A 40 -6.39 12.36 9.00
C ASP A 40 -5.17 12.87 8.22
N SER A 41 -3.96 12.64 8.71
CA SER A 41 -2.70 13.00 8.05
C SER A 41 -1.58 12.01 8.41
N VAL A 42 -0.49 12.01 7.64
CA VAL A 42 0.71 11.21 7.97
C VAL A 42 1.27 11.64 9.33
N SER A 43 1.34 12.94 9.60
CA SER A 43 1.78 13.46 10.89
C SER A 43 0.90 12.98 12.05
N SER A 44 -0.42 12.89 11.86
CA SER A 44 -1.36 12.34 12.84
C SER A 44 -1.16 10.83 13.05
N VAL A 45 -0.87 10.06 11.99
CA VAL A 45 -0.50 8.63 12.09
C VAL A 45 0.73 8.47 12.98
N VAL A 46 1.79 9.22 12.69
CA VAL A 46 3.04 9.18 13.45
C VAL A 46 2.80 9.58 14.90
N SER A 47 2.10 10.69 15.15
CA SER A 47 1.78 11.15 16.49
C SER A 47 1.05 10.08 17.30
N ARG A 48 0.01 9.45 16.73
CA ARG A 48 -0.76 8.39 17.39
C ARG A 48 0.06 7.14 17.67
N LEU A 49 0.84 6.66 16.71
CA LEU A 49 1.70 5.50 16.90
C LEU A 49 2.73 5.75 18.01
N THR A 50 3.28 6.96 18.10
CA THR A 50 4.31 7.29 19.11
C THR A 50 3.74 7.62 20.49
N SER A 51 2.43 7.83 20.62
CA SER A 51 1.80 8.21 21.88
C SER A 51 1.22 6.99 22.59
N GLU A 52 1.04 7.08 23.92
CA GLU A 52 0.26 6.09 24.66
C GLU A 52 -1.17 5.99 24.09
N PRO A 53 -1.77 4.78 24.00
CA PRO A 53 -1.27 3.50 24.53
C PRO A 53 -0.43 2.66 23.56
N MET A 54 -0.02 3.19 22.40
CA MET A 54 0.76 2.42 21.41
C MET A 54 2.28 2.52 21.65
N ASN A 55 2.74 3.72 22.02
CA ASN A 55 4.11 4.05 22.43
C ASN A 55 5.22 3.42 21.54
N ILE A 56 5.03 3.49 20.22
CA ILE A 56 5.98 2.94 19.25
C ILE A 56 7.19 3.88 19.12
N PRO A 57 8.42 3.40 19.31
CA PRO A 57 9.61 4.20 19.06
C PRO A 57 9.65 4.69 17.61
N ARG A 58 9.96 5.98 17.39
CA ARG A 58 10.03 6.58 16.04
C ARG A 58 10.96 5.83 15.10
N THR A 59 12.04 5.27 15.62
CA THR A 59 12.98 4.44 14.86
C THR A 59 12.33 3.17 14.31
N MET A 60 11.38 2.56 15.03
CA MET A 60 10.62 1.39 14.55
C MET A 60 9.65 1.74 13.43
N LEU A 61 9.23 3.01 13.30
CA LEU A 61 8.33 3.44 12.23
C LEU A 61 8.96 3.34 10.84
N THR A 62 10.29 3.28 10.75
CA THR A 62 11.02 3.03 9.49
C THR A 62 10.75 1.65 8.88
N SER A 63 10.18 0.72 9.66
CA SER A 63 9.74 -0.60 9.19
C SER A 63 8.45 -0.56 8.36
N LEU A 64 7.70 0.55 8.37
CA LEU A 64 6.57 0.74 7.47
C LEU A 64 7.07 1.00 6.04
N ASP A 65 6.47 0.33 5.06
CA ASP A 65 6.73 0.64 3.65
C ASP A 65 5.84 1.78 3.13
N TYR A 66 4.53 1.72 3.46
CA TYR A 66 3.51 2.62 2.95
C TYR A 66 2.52 3.08 4.03
N ILE A 67 2.04 4.32 3.90
CA ILE A 67 0.85 4.85 4.56
C ILE A 67 -0.14 5.27 3.47
N LEU A 68 -1.37 4.75 3.53
CA LEU A 68 -2.46 5.14 2.65
C LEU A 68 -3.48 5.94 3.46
N LEU A 69 -3.64 7.23 3.12
CA LEU A 69 -4.65 8.07 3.73
C LEU A 69 -5.96 7.96 2.96
N GLN A 70 -7.04 7.54 3.62
CA GLN A 70 -8.36 7.43 3.00
C GLN A 70 -9.34 8.39 3.68
N ALA A 71 -10.11 9.13 2.88
CA ALA A 71 -11.13 10.04 3.40
C ALA A 71 -12.50 9.82 2.76
N LYS A 72 -13.52 10.25 3.51
CA LYS A 72 -14.91 10.41 3.04
C LYS A 72 -15.07 11.86 2.60
N LEU A 73 -15.43 12.07 1.34
CA LEU A 73 -15.61 13.40 0.74
C LEU A 73 -17.08 13.60 0.32
N ASN A 74 -17.55 14.83 0.43
CA ASN A 74 -18.85 15.23 -0.10
C ASN A 74 -18.63 15.82 -1.50
N LYS A 75 -19.21 15.18 -2.53
CA LYS A 75 -19.18 15.63 -3.92
C LYS A 75 -20.61 15.91 -4.37
N GLY A 76 -21.04 17.17 -4.22
CA GLY A 76 -22.45 17.54 -4.35
C GLY A 76 -23.29 16.81 -3.31
N GLU A 77 -24.33 16.11 -3.76
CA GLU A 77 -25.20 15.30 -2.89
C GLU A 77 -24.64 13.90 -2.58
N GLN A 78 -23.55 13.51 -3.24
CA GLN A 78 -22.99 12.17 -3.10
C GLN A 78 -21.85 12.15 -2.09
N ILE A 79 -21.81 11.08 -1.31
CA ILE A 79 -20.69 10.73 -0.45
C ILE A 79 -19.79 9.77 -1.23
N VAL A 80 -18.53 10.14 -1.40
CA VAL A 80 -17.51 9.30 -2.04
C VAL A 80 -16.37 9.01 -1.08
N ARG A 81 -15.71 7.86 -1.25
CA ARG A 81 -14.44 7.55 -0.58
C ARG A 81 -13.30 7.65 -1.58
N ARG A 82 -12.21 8.28 -1.16
CA ARG A 82 -11.00 8.48 -1.96
C ARG A 82 -9.77 8.21 -1.12
N VAL A 83 -8.73 7.68 -1.76
CA VAL A 83 -7.39 7.66 -1.18
C VAL A 83 -6.80 9.03 -1.46
N LEU A 84 -6.56 9.82 -0.42
CA LEU A 84 -6.04 11.17 -0.56
C LEU A 84 -4.55 11.16 -0.92
N GLU A 85 -3.80 10.28 -0.25
CA GLU A 85 -2.35 10.17 -0.45
C GLU A 85 -1.90 8.72 -0.26
N VAL A 86 -0.93 8.32 -1.08
CA VAL A 86 -0.12 7.11 -0.89
C VAL A 86 1.29 7.57 -0.62
N VAL A 87 1.80 7.31 0.59
CA VAL A 87 3.07 7.84 1.07
C VAL A 87 4.01 6.69 1.40
N GLU A 88 5.22 6.74 0.87
CA GLU A 88 6.31 5.84 1.26
C GLU A 88 7.04 6.40 2.47
N ILE A 89 7.40 5.55 3.43
CA ILE A 89 8.40 5.91 4.43
C ILE A 89 9.76 5.57 3.82
N THR A 90 10.68 6.52 3.78
CA THR A 90 12.00 6.33 3.12
C THR A 90 13.15 6.27 4.12
N GLY A 91 12.93 6.73 5.35
CA GLY A 91 13.92 6.69 6.41
C GLY A 91 13.52 7.52 7.64
N PHE A 92 14.50 7.82 8.47
CA PHE A 92 14.35 8.61 9.69
C PHE A 92 15.56 9.51 9.86
N ASP A 93 15.34 10.81 10.07
CA ASP A 93 16.39 11.77 10.38
C ASP A 93 16.54 11.88 11.91
N ALA A 94 17.65 11.35 12.43
CA ALA A 94 17.96 11.37 13.85
C ALA A 94 18.24 12.77 14.41
N ARG A 95 18.59 13.75 13.56
CA ARG A 95 18.86 15.12 14.00
C ARG A 95 17.58 15.91 14.26
N THR A 96 16.60 15.76 13.37
CA THR A 96 15.30 16.46 13.47
C THR A 96 14.25 15.63 14.19
N ASN A 97 14.49 14.34 14.40
CA ASN A 97 13.52 13.38 14.97
C ASN A 97 12.27 13.21 14.08
N GLU A 98 12.44 13.36 12.76
CA GLU A 98 11.39 13.28 11.77
C GLU A 98 11.52 12.03 10.89
N LEU A 99 10.37 11.50 10.46
CA LEU A 99 10.35 10.47 9.43
C LEU A 99 10.50 11.12 8.07
N LEU A 100 11.36 10.52 7.25
CA LEU A 100 11.49 10.90 5.85
C LEU A 100 10.40 10.16 5.07
N THR A 101 9.63 10.91 4.29
CA THR A 101 8.48 10.39 3.56
C THR A 101 8.49 10.86 2.11
N ASN A 102 7.96 10.03 1.21
CA ASN A 102 7.82 10.33 -0.21
C ASN A 102 6.36 10.10 -0.64
N PRO A 103 5.55 11.16 -0.86
CA PRO A 103 4.24 11.02 -1.47
C PRO A 103 4.39 10.48 -2.89
N VAL A 104 3.78 9.32 -3.16
CA VAL A 104 3.83 8.65 -4.47
C VAL A 104 2.61 9.03 -5.30
N TYR A 105 1.44 9.09 -4.67
CA TYR A 105 0.20 9.55 -5.28
C TYR A 105 -0.48 10.57 -4.38
N THR A 106 -1.06 11.60 -5.00
CA THR A 106 -1.89 12.60 -4.32
C THR A 106 -3.22 12.76 -5.06
N TYR A 107 -4.27 13.10 -4.33
CA TYR A 107 -5.61 13.30 -4.88
C TYR A 107 -5.86 14.77 -5.26
N ASP A 108 -6.27 15.00 -6.49
CA ASP A 108 -6.72 16.30 -6.98
C ASP A 108 -8.25 16.44 -6.80
N TYR A 109 -8.63 17.28 -5.85
CA TYR A 109 -10.03 17.58 -5.53
C TYR A 109 -10.82 18.21 -6.68
N ARG A 110 -10.15 18.95 -7.58
CA ARG A 110 -10.82 19.64 -8.69
C ARG A 110 -11.18 18.67 -9.81
N SER A 111 -10.25 17.79 -10.18
CA SER A 111 -10.44 16.82 -11.26
C SER A 111 -11.02 15.48 -10.80
N ASP A 112 -11.12 15.23 -9.48
CA ASP A 112 -11.50 13.93 -8.91
C ASP A 112 -10.61 12.80 -9.45
N SER A 113 -9.29 13.04 -9.45
CA SER A 113 -8.29 12.13 -10.00
C SER A 113 -7.08 12.01 -9.06
N HIS A 114 -6.24 11.00 -9.31
CA HIS A 114 -4.98 10.83 -8.57
C HIS A 114 -3.83 11.19 -9.50
N ALA A 115 -2.90 12.00 -9.01
CA ALA A 115 -1.66 12.36 -9.69
C ALA A 115 -0.51 11.51 -9.16
N TYR A 116 0.29 10.93 -10.05
CA TYR A 116 1.56 10.30 -9.69
C TYR A 116 2.63 11.37 -9.52
N MET A 117 3.37 11.32 -8.40
CA MET A 117 4.36 12.35 -8.03
C MET A 117 5.74 12.13 -8.67
N GLY A 118 5.88 11.11 -9.51
CA GLY A 118 7.03 10.94 -10.41
C GLY A 118 8.10 9.96 -9.93
N ARG A 119 8.12 9.60 -8.64
CA ARG A 119 9.15 8.68 -8.10
C ARG A 119 8.62 7.78 -6.99
N SER A 120 9.02 6.50 -7.04
CA SER A 120 8.83 5.53 -5.96
C SER A 120 10.17 4.89 -5.59
N TYR A 121 10.60 5.11 -4.35
CA TYR A 121 11.82 4.49 -3.83
C TYR A 121 11.64 3.00 -3.60
N ARG A 122 10.40 2.56 -3.33
CA ARG A 122 10.09 1.13 -3.13
C ARG A 122 10.18 0.36 -4.44
N LEU A 123 9.72 0.93 -5.56
CA LEU A 123 9.91 0.31 -6.87
C LEU A 123 11.40 0.24 -7.25
N GLU A 124 12.19 1.28 -6.97
CA GLU A 124 13.64 1.23 -7.16
C GLU A 124 14.31 0.13 -6.32
N ASN A 125 13.84 -0.09 -5.08
CA ASN A 125 14.34 -1.16 -4.22
C ASN A 125 13.94 -2.54 -4.75
N ILE A 126 12.69 -2.70 -5.23
CA ILE A 126 12.24 -3.95 -5.89
C ILE A 126 13.12 -4.23 -7.11
N ALA A 127 13.35 -3.24 -7.98
CA ALA A 127 14.21 -3.38 -9.15
C ALA A 127 15.60 -3.92 -8.75
N LYS A 128 16.23 -3.30 -7.74
CA LYS A 128 17.54 -3.74 -7.22
C LYS A 128 17.51 -5.15 -6.63
N SER A 129 16.52 -5.45 -5.78
CA SER A 129 16.42 -6.74 -5.07
C SER A 129 16.17 -7.91 -6.02
N PHE A 130 15.45 -7.68 -7.13
CA PHE A 130 15.17 -8.71 -8.13
C PHE A 130 16.14 -8.67 -9.33
N GLY A 131 17.11 -7.75 -9.34
CA GLY A 131 18.04 -7.61 -10.46
C GLY A 131 17.39 -7.16 -11.77
N MET A 132 16.29 -6.40 -11.67
CA MET A 132 15.50 -5.90 -12.79
C MET A 132 15.84 -4.44 -13.10
N SER A 133 15.66 -4.03 -14.35
CA SER A 133 15.64 -2.63 -14.75
C SER A 133 14.34 -1.94 -14.32
N MET A 134 14.36 -0.62 -14.22
CA MET A 134 13.14 0.16 -13.94
C MET A 134 12.10 0.02 -15.06
N ASP A 135 12.53 -0.19 -16.31
CA ASP A 135 11.63 -0.41 -17.44
C ASP A 135 10.88 -1.74 -17.30
N GLU A 136 11.54 -2.80 -16.83
CA GLU A 136 10.89 -4.10 -16.56
C GLU A 136 9.89 -4.01 -15.40
N VAL A 137 10.25 -3.30 -14.32
CA VAL A 137 9.33 -3.06 -13.19
C VAL A 137 8.12 -2.25 -13.63
N GLN A 138 8.34 -1.20 -14.44
CA GLN A 138 7.25 -0.38 -14.98
C GLN A 138 6.36 -1.18 -15.93
N ALA A 139 6.94 -2.01 -16.80
CA ALA A 139 6.18 -2.89 -17.68
C ALA A 139 5.30 -3.87 -16.89
N GLU A 140 5.81 -4.43 -15.80
CA GLU A 140 5.04 -5.30 -14.92
C GLU A 140 3.92 -4.55 -14.18
N LEU A 141 4.14 -3.30 -13.76
CA LEU A 141 3.07 -2.47 -13.19
C LEU A 141 1.97 -2.18 -14.21
N GLU A 142 2.34 -1.86 -15.45
CA GLU A 142 1.37 -1.64 -16.54
C GLU A 142 0.60 -2.92 -16.87
N ASN A 143 1.25 -4.08 -16.87
CA ASN A 143 0.59 -5.37 -17.05
C ASN A 143 -0.46 -5.61 -15.95
N ARG A 144 -0.11 -5.37 -14.68
CA ARG A 144 -1.06 -5.50 -13.56
C ARG A 144 -2.21 -4.51 -13.68
N ARG A 145 -1.92 -3.25 -14.04
CA ARG A 145 -2.94 -2.22 -14.28
C ARG A 145 -3.91 -2.67 -15.35
N LEU A 146 -3.42 -3.20 -16.47
CA LEU A 146 -4.25 -3.70 -17.57
C LEU A 146 -5.20 -4.80 -17.11
N VAL A 147 -4.73 -5.75 -16.30
CA VAL A 147 -5.57 -6.82 -15.74
C VAL A 147 -6.66 -6.27 -14.81
N LEU A 148 -6.34 -5.29 -13.96
CA LEU A 148 -7.31 -4.62 -13.10
C LEU A 148 -8.36 -3.85 -13.91
N ASP A 149 -7.93 -3.11 -14.94
CA ASP A 149 -8.81 -2.36 -15.85
C ASP A 149 -9.73 -3.31 -16.62
N TRP A 150 -9.21 -4.45 -17.08
CA TRP A 150 -9.99 -5.49 -17.74
C TRP A 150 -11.06 -6.09 -16.81
N MET A 151 -10.71 -6.39 -15.55
CA MET A 151 -11.68 -6.88 -14.56
C MET A 151 -12.80 -5.85 -14.33
N ALA A 152 -12.45 -4.57 -14.23
CA ALA A 152 -13.43 -3.50 -14.05
C ALA A 152 -14.37 -3.36 -15.26
N LYS A 153 -13.82 -3.38 -16.48
CA LYS A 153 -14.59 -3.32 -17.74
C LYS A 153 -15.54 -4.51 -17.90
N ASN A 154 -15.10 -5.71 -17.53
CA ASN A 154 -15.90 -6.94 -17.62
C ASN A 154 -16.78 -7.19 -16.38
N ASN A 155 -16.95 -6.20 -15.51
CA ASN A 155 -17.82 -6.28 -14.34
C ASN A 155 -17.45 -7.44 -13.37
N ILE A 156 -16.18 -7.79 -13.29
CA ILE A 156 -15.66 -8.78 -12.35
C ILE A 156 -15.48 -8.09 -10.99
N ARG A 157 -16.54 -8.12 -10.17
CA ARG A 157 -16.61 -7.35 -8.90
C ARG A 157 -16.68 -8.22 -7.64
N LYS A 158 -17.05 -9.50 -7.74
CA LYS A 158 -17.14 -10.37 -6.56
C LYS A 158 -15.73 -10.77 -6.12
N TYR A 159 -15.49 -10.72 -4.81
CA TYR A 159 -14.15 -10.96 -4.25
C TYR A 159 -13.54 -12.32 -4.67
N ARG A 160 -14.37 -13.37 -4.81
CA ARG A 160 -13.92 -14.70 -5.24
C ARG A 160 -13.42 -14.70 -6.67
N ASP A 161 -14.13 -14.02 -7.56
CA ASP A 161 -13.79 -13.96 -8.99
C ASP A 161 -12.53 -13.13 -9.18
N VAL A 162 -12.42 -11.98 -8.50
CA VAL A 162 -11.22 -11.15 -8.48
C VAL A 162 -10.01 -11.94 -7.95
N ALA A 163 -10.17 -12.64 -6.81
CA ALA A 163 -9.10 -13.44 -6.22
C ALA A 163 -8.65 -14.58 -7.16
N GLN A 164 -9.57 -15.17 -7.92
CA GLN A 164 -9.24 -16.20 -8.91
C GLN A 164 -8.41 -15.62 -10.06
N VAL A 165 -8.75 -14.44 -10.58
CA VAL A 165 -7.97 -13.76 -11.62
C VAL A 165 -6.57 -13.42 -11.12
N VAL A 166 -6.47 -12.83 -9.92
CA VAL A 166 -5.17 -12.50 -9.30
C VAL A 166 -4.32 -13.75 -9.12
N ARG A 167 -4.90 -14.84 -8.59
CA ARG A 167 -4.19 -16.12 -8.44
C ARG A 167 -3.70 -16.67 -9.79
N ASN A 168 -4.52 -16.61 -10.82
CA ASN A 168 -4.15 -17.06 -12.16
C ASN A 168 -3.00 -16.21 -12.71
N TYR A 169 -3.01 -14.89 -12.49
CA TYR A 169 -1.92 -14.00 -12.91
C TYR A 169 -0.60 -14.36 -12.21
N TYR A 170 -0.65 -14.64 -10.90
CA TYR A 170 0.54 -15.09 -10.16
C TYR A 170 1.10 -16.43 -10.67
N GLN A 171 0.25 -17.36 -11.11
CA GLN A 171 0.69 -18.68 -11.59
C GLN A 171 1.11 -18.67 -13.05
N LYS A 172 0.43 -17.90 -13.88
CA LYS A 172 0.54 -17.92 -15.35
C LYS A 172 0.27 -16.53 -15.95
N PRO A 173 1.19 -15.57 -15.75
CA PRO A 173 0.98 -14.17 -16.17
C PRO A 173 0.76 -14.05 -17.68
N ASP A 174 1.53 -14.76 -18.50
CA ASP A 174 1.45 -14.68 -19.97
C ASP A 174 0.10 -15.14 -20.53
N GLU A 175 -0.45 -16.24 -19.98
CA GLU A 175 -1.76 -16.75 -20.41
C GLU A 175 -2.87 -15.74 -20.09
N VAL A 176 -2.84 -15.14 -18.89
CA VAL A 176 -3.80 -14.12 -18.46
C VAL A 176 -3.66 -12.86 -19.31
N LEU A 177 -2.44 -12.38 -19.51
CA LEU A 177 -2.18 -11.17 -20.30
C LEU A 177 -2.59 -11.32 -21.76
N ARG A 178 -2.34 -12.49 -22.36
CA ARG A 178 -2.80 -12.77 -23.74
C ARG A 178 -4.32 -12.68 -23.83
N LYS A 179 -5.03 -13.31 -22.91
CA LYS A 179 -6.50 -13.25 -22.84
C LYS A 179 -6.98 -11.80 -22.68
N VAL A 180 -6.44 -11.09 -21.69
CA VAL A 180 -6.80 -9.71 -21.38
C VAL A 180 -6.59 -8.79 -22.58
N LYS A 181 -5.43 -8.88 -23.25
CA LYS A 181 -5.12 -8.07 -24.44
C LYS A 181 -6.11 -8.35 -25.59
N LEU A 182 -6.44 -9.61 -25.84
CA LEU A 182 -7.40 -9.99 -26.89
C LEU A 182 -8.81 -9.43 -26.64
N GLU A 183 -9.25 -9.37 -25.37
CA GLU A 183 -10.57 -8.86 -25.00
C GLU A 183 -10.62 -7.33 -24.83
N MET A 184 -9.47 -6.66 -24.79
CA MET A 184 -9.35 -5.21 -24.67
C MET A 184 -9.06 -4.48 -25.99
N MET A 185 -8.77 -5.24 -27.05
CA MET A 185 -8.72 -4.75 -28.44
C MET A 185 -10.13 -4.52 -28.97
#